data_AF-A0A813USI3-F1
#
_entry.id   AF-A0A813USI3-F1
#
_cell.length_a   1.000
_cell.length_b   1.000
_cell.length_c   1.000
_cell.angle_alpha   90.00
_cell.angle_beta   90.00
_cell.angle_gamma   90.00
#
_symmetry.space_group_name_H-M   'P 1'
#
loop_
_entity.id
_entity.type
_entity.pdbx_description
1 polymer ?
#
loop_
_entity_poly.entity_id
_entity_poly.type
_entity_poly.pdbx_seq_one_letter_code
_entity_poly.pdbx_strand_id
1 'polypeptide(L)' 'MKSKATFVIVLMVIMVMVSLCEGTCEWYGTTPYCEGTCPSGYYRSAATQCSGYSPGCWTGSKVCCCT' A
#
# COMPACT_ATOMS: atom_id res chain seq x y z
N MET A 1 5.15 1.10 38.75
CA MET A 1 5.37 2.37 38.01
C MET A 1 6.11 2.22 36.67
N LYS A 2 6.63 1.02 36.31
CA LYS A 2 7.44 0.78 35.09
C LYS A 2 6.64 0.30 33.84
N SER A 3 5.31 0.16 33.94
CA SER A 3 4.48 -0.50 32.90
C SER A 3 3.86 0.48 31.90
N LYS A 4 3.49 1.70 32.34
CA LYS A 4 2.82 2.69 31.49
C LYS A 4 3.74 3.26 30.41
N ALA A 5 4.98 3.60 30.76
CA ALA A 5 5.95 4.15 29.81
C ALA A 5 6.41 3.10 28.78
N THR A 6 6.62 1.86 29.21
CA THR A 6 7.02 0.76 28.31
C THR A 6 5.95 0.45 27.29
N PHE A 7 4.67 0.41 27.69
CA PHE A 7 3.57 0.20 26.74
C PHE A 7 3.48 1.32 25.70
N VAL A 8 3.66 2.58 26.12
CA VAL A 8 3.68 3.73 25.20
C VAL A 8 4.85 3.64 24.22
N ILE A 9 6.05 3.27 24.68
CA ILE A 9 7.22 3.11 23.81
C ILE A 9 7.00 1.96 22.81
N VAL A 10 6.45 0.83 23.25
CA VAL A 10 6.14 -0.30 22.37
C VAL A 10 5.11 0.11 21.32
N LEU A 11 4.05 0.82 21.70
CA LEU A 11 3.08 1.35 20.74
C LEU A 11 3.71 2.35 19.76
N MET A 12 4.56 3.26 20.23
CA MET A 12 5.27 4.20 19.36
C MET A 12 6.19 3.46 18.37
N VAL A 13 6.93 2.44 18.83
CA VAL A 13 7.78 1.62 17.95
C VAL A 13 6.94 0.86 16.93
N ILE A 14 5.82 0.25 17.34
CA ILE A 14 4.91 -0.46 16.43
C ILE A 14 4.36 0.49 15.36
N MET A 15 3.91 1.69 15.75
CA MET A 15 3.42 2.70 14.80
C MET A 15 4.51 3.12 13.81
N VAL A 16 5.75 3.35 14.28
CA VAL A 16 6.89 3.70 13.42
C VAL A 16 7.22 2.59 12.43
N MET A 17 7.15 1.31 12.82
CA MET A 17 7.45 0.19 11.91
C MET A 17 6.37 0.00 10.83
N VAL A 18 5.10 0.23 11.14
CA VAL A 18 3.99 0.20 10.17
C VAL A 18 4.15 1.30 9.11
N SER A 19 4.76 2.42 9.47
CA SER A 19 5.07 3.54 8.60
C SER A 19 6.28 3.33 7.68
N LEU A 20 7.13 2.32 7.87
CA LEU A 20 8.35 2.15 7.03
C LEU A 20 8.07 1.71 5.58
N CYS A 21 6.82 1.47 5.20
CA CYS A 21 6.40 1.36 3.80
C CYS A 21 5.96 2.72 3.21
N GLU A 22 6.34 3.84 3.83
CA GLU A 22 6.12 5.22 3.34
C GLU A 22 7.14 5.67 2.28
N GLY A 23 7.48 4.80 1.32
CA GLY A 23 7.62 5.31 -0.05
C GLY A 23 6.19 5.52 -0.52
N THR A 24 5.82 6.66 -1.09
CA THR A 24 4.41 6.95 -1.47
C THR A 24 3.91 6.00 -2.56
N CYS A 25 3.60 4.78 -2.15
CA CYS A 25 3.25 3.65 -3.00
C CYS A 25 1.74 3.56 -3.04
N GLU A 26 1.16 3.84 -4.20
CA GLU A 26 -0.28 3.82 -4.39
C GLU A 26 -0.67 2.83 -5.49
N TRP A 27 -1.83 2.20 -5.33
CA TRP A 27 -2.38 1.29 -6.33
C TRP A 27 -3.22 2.06 -7.34
N TYR A 28 -2.82 1.99 -8.62
CA TYR A 28 -3.50 2.62 -9.74
C TYR A 28 -4.30 1.61 -10.57
N GLY A 29 -5.47 2.02 -11.05
CA GLY A 29 -6.43 1.22 -11.81
C GLY A 29 -7.73 0.97 -11.04
N THR A 30 -8.88 1.09 -11.71
CA THR A 30 -10.22 1.01 -11.09
C THR A 30 -10.93 -0.28 -11.45
N THR A 31 -11.51 -0.95 -10.46
CA THR A 31 -12.35 -2.14 -10.67
C THR A 31 -13.75 -1.75 -11.14
N PRO A 32 -14.42 -2.54 -12.01
CA PRO A 32 -14.08 -3.92 -12.38
C PRO A 32 -13.28 -4.16 -13.68
N TYR A 33 -12.83 -3.21 -14.51
CA TYR A 33 -11.87 -3.50 -15.62
C TYR A 33 -10.67 -2.54 -15.47
N CYS A 34 -9.46 -3.02 -15.14
CA CYS A 34 -8.35 -2.14 -14.71
C CYS A 34 -7.05 -2.33 -15.50
N GLU A 35 -6.57 -1.31 -16.20
CA GLU A 35 -5.29 -1.27 -16.91
C GLU A 35 -4.37 -0.22 -16.25
N GLY A 36 -4.01 -0.47 -15.00
CA GLY A 36 -3.27 0.48 -14.17
C GLY A 36 -1.91 0.86 -14.78
N THR A 37 -1.59 2.16 -14.72
CA THR A 37 -0.30 2.72 -15.18
C THR A 37 0.23 3.69 -14.14
N CYS A 38 1.55 3.69 -13.94
CA CYS A 38 2.18 4.63 -13.02
C CYS A 38 2.26 6.04 -13.61
N PRO A 39 1.96 7.08 -12.82
CA PRO A 39 2.17 8.46 -13.25
C PRO A 39 3.66 8.74 -13.50
N SER A 40 3.94 9.81 -14.24
CA SER A 40 5.31 10.20 -14.57
C SER A 40 6.12 10.50 -13.29
N GLY A 41 7.33 9.95 -13.21
CA GLY A 41 8.19 10.05 -12.03
C GLY A 41 7.99 8.95 -11.00
N TYR A 42 7.04 8.03 -11.22
CA TYR A 42 6.84 6.85 -10.38
C TYR A 42 7.33 5.59 -11.10
N TYR A 43 7.86 4.63 -10.34
CA TYR A 43 8.20 3.31 -10.85
C TYR A 43 7.20 2.26 -10.39
N ARG A 44 6.97 1.25 -11.24
CA ARG A 44 6.08 0.13 -10.94
C ARG A 44 6.77 -0.85 -10.00
N SER A 45 6.23 -1.04 -8.81
CA SER A 45 6.75 -1.98 -7.80
C SER A 45 6.02 -3.33 -7.82
N ALA A 46 4.73 -3.35 -8.18
CA ALA A 46 3.94 -4.58 -8.25
C ALA A 46 2.74 -4.44 -9.21
N ALA A 47 2.07 -5.56 -9.48
CA ALA A 47 0.77 -5.56 -10.15
C ALA A 47 -0.10 -6.74 -9.71
N THR A 48 -1.41 -6.55 -9.74
CA THR A 48 -2.38 -7.59 -9.36
C THR A 48 -3.71 -7.43 -10.11
N GLN A 49 -4.33 -8.56 -10.43
CA GLN A 49 -5.71 -8.61 -10.93
C GLN A 49 -6.73 -8.70 -9.78
N CYS A 50 -6.26 -9.04 -8.58
CA CYS A 50 -7.08 -9.25 -7.40
C CYS A 50 -7.25 -7.94 -6.62
N SER A 51 -8.46 -7.69 -6.12
CA SER A 51 -8.72 -6.60 -5.19
C SER A 51 -9.27 -7.18 -3.89
N GLY A 52 -8.61 -6.99 -2.75
CA GLY A 52 -8.93 -7.72 -1.51
C GLY A 52 -10.42 -7.77 -1.15
N TYR A 53 -11.11 -6.62 -1.22
CA TYR A 53 -12.54 -6.50 -0.89
C TYR A 53 -13.44 -6.03 -2.06
N SER A 54 -12.90 -5.95 -3.27
CA SER A 54 -13.61 -5.42 -4.46
C SER A 54 -13.59 -6.48 -5.58
N PRO A 55 -14.58 -6.52 -6.50
CA PRO A 55 -14.49 -7.36 -7.69
C PRO A 55 -13.13 -7.16 -8.38
N GLY A 56 -12.45 -8.26 -8.75
CA GLY A 56 -11.15 -8.21 -9.43
C GLY A 56 -11.22 -7.48 -10.78
N CYS A 57 -10.05 -7.20 -11.35
CA CYS A 57 -9.97 -6.65 -12.70
C CYS A 57 -10.39 -7.71 -13.70
N TRP A 58 -11.43 -7.41 -14.47
CA TRP A 58 -11.96 -8.24 -15.52
C TRP A 58 -10.98 -8.28 -16.74
N THR A 59 -10.18 -7.22 -16.97
CA THR A 59 -9.03 -7.10 -17.92
C THR A 59 -7.95 -6.27 -17.25
N GLY A 60 -6.70 -6.48 -17.69
CA GLY A 60 -5.53 -5.80 -17.16
C GLY A 60 -5.24 -6.14 -15.69
N SER A 61 -4.44 -5.29 -15.05
CA SER A 61 -4.11 -5.35 -13.63
C SER A 61 -4.10 -3.95 -13.01
N LYS A 62 -4.35 -3.86 -11.70
CA LYS A 62 -3.88 -2.73 -10.90
C LYS A 62 -2.36 -2.76 -10.81
N VAL A 63 -1.74 -1.59 -10.70
CA VAL A 63 -0.29 -1.46 -10.52
C VAL A 63 0.02 -0.69 -9.26
N CYS A 64 1.01 -1.13 -8.49
CA CYS A 64 1.52 -0.39 -7.36
C CYS A 64 2.66 0.51 -7.86
N CYS A 65 2.57 1.80 -7.60
CA CYS A 65 3.48 2.82 -8.12
C CYS A 65 4.07 3.61 -6.97
N CYS A 66 5.40 3.65 -6.92
CA CYS A 66 6.17 4.32 -5.86
C CYS A 66 7.08 5.40 -6.47
N THR A 67 7.41 6.41 -5.68
CA THR A 67 8.43 7.44 -6.01
C THR A 67 9.80 7.08 -5.48
#